data_AF-A0A381YM62-F1
#
_entry.id   AF-A0A381YM62-F1
#
_cell.length_a   1.000
_cell.length_b   1.000
_cell.length_c   1.000
_cell.angle_alpha   90.00
_cell.angle_beta   90.00
_cell.angle_gamma   90.00
#
_symmetry.space_group_name_H-M   'P 1'
#
loop_
_entity.id
_entity.type
_entity.pdbx_description
1 polymer ?
#
loop_
_entity_poly.entity_id
_entity_poly.type
_entity_poly.pdbx_seq_one_letter_code
_entity_poly.pdbx_strand_id
1 'polypeptide(L)'
;MRKFHHYIAIEQLSFHMKSTRCFFIIVLMALAKIGLAQVREVSISYDGVHGYDSALGQVLEWSSLKEEPRVRSSDKPPEGLRLRWLGTSGFELGDNKTTILIDPFVSRPSISNPLAPLIIDTTAVDELILKPMGDRNVDAILVSHAHADHVMDVPLVLSRSTTTDHSPLLVGDPNTVALVESYHLSAKTRLLAFDDGVVHYLIGQFGDFTVEAVRSLHPQYDFLPWRGPEGEIEGHPPFTGFDYLSYRNIAIAYIISYRGLKFVFCDGAILQ
;
A
#
# COMPACT_ATOMS: atom_id res chain seq x y z
N MET A 1 19.79 26.12 10.75
CA MET A 1 18.48 26.75 11.06
C MET A 1 18.07 27.67 9.91
N ARG A 2 17.14 27.23 9.06
CA ARG A 2 16.34 28.13 8.21
C ARG A 2 14.91 27.62 8.25
N LYS A 3 14.01 28.47 8.72
CA LYS A 3 12.56 28.28 8.74
C LYS A 3 12.04 28.38 7.31
N PHE A 4 11.15 27.49 6.90
CA PHE A 4 10.39 27.66 5.66
C PHE A 4 8.95 28.03 5.98
N HIS A 5 8.47 29.08 5.32
CA HIS A 5 7.07 29.48 5.24
C HIS A 5 6.62 29.21 3.81
N HIS A 6 5.55 28.45 3.62
CA HIS A 6 4.84 28.37 2.36
C HIS A 6 3.67 29.35 2.41
N TYR A 7 3.80 30.48 1.70
CA TYR A 7 2.68 31.34 1.37
C TYR A 7 2.12 30.90 0.02
N ILE A 8 0.86 30.48 -0.02
CA ILE A 8 0.09 30.43 -1.27
C ILE A 8 -0.57 31.80 -1.39
N ALA A 9 -0.08 32.64 -2.30
CA ALA A 9 -0.77 33.88 -2.67
C ALA A 9 -2.03 33.51 -3.46
N ILE A 10 -3.20 33.86 -2.91
CA ILE A 10 -4.48 33.77 -3.62
C ILE A 10 -4.82 35.19 -4.08
N GLU A 11 -4.75 35.46 -5.38
CA GLU A 11 -5.31 36.69 -5.94
C GLU A 11 -6.82 36.75 -5.66
N GLN A 12 -7.28 37.86 -5.09
CA GLN A 12 -8.69 38.11 -4.82
C GLN A 12 -9.47 38.33 -6.12
N LEU A 13 -10.14 37.28 -6.61
CA LEU A 13 -11.26 37.45 -7.53
C LEU A 13 -12.51 37.85 -6.75
N SER A 14 -12.89 39.13 -6.88
CA SER A 14 -14.13 39.65 -6.33
C SER A 14 -15.32 39.22 -7.20
N PHE A 15 -16.21 38.37 -6.67
CA PHE A 15 -17.49 38.05 -7.30
C PHE A 15 -18.65 38.63 -6.48
N HIS A 16 -19.52 39.39 -7.15
CA HIS A 16 -20.76 39.92 -6.60
C HIS A 16 -21.83 38.81 -6.57
N MET A 17 -22.38 38.52 -5.39
CA MET A 17 -23.26 37.37 -5.14
C MET A 17 -24.76 37.72 -5.25
N LYS A 18 -25.51 36.87 -5.96
CA LYS A 18 -26.96 36.66 -5.77
C LYS A 18 -27.29 35.17 -5.87
N SER A 19 -27.27 34.44 -4.75
CA SER A 19 -28.06 33.21 -4.50
C SER A 19 -27.52 32.41 -3.30
N THR A 20 -28.43 31.93 -2.45
CA THR A 20 -28.21 31.12 -1.25
C THR A 20 -27.57 29.75 -1.51
N ARG A 21 -27.52 29.28 -2.77
CA ARG A 21 -26.86 28.01 -3.15
C ARG A 21 -25.33 28.07 -3.09
N CYS A 22 -24.71 29.25 -3.20
CA CYS A 22 -23.25 29.38 -3.11
C CYS A 22 -22.71 29.30 -1.67
N PHE A 23 -23.55 29.55 -0.66
CA PHE A 23 -23.11 29.52 0.74
C PHE A 23 -22.75 28.10 1.22
N PHE A 24 -23.47 27.09 0.72
CA PHE A 24 -23.21 25.68 1.06
C PHE A 24 -21.90 25.14 0.47
N ILE A 25 -21.54 25.58 -0.74
CA ILE A 25 -20.29 25.20 -1.41
C ILE A 25 -19.09 25.85 -0.71
N ILE A 26 -19.24 27.09 -0.22
CA ILE A 26 -18.19 27.81 0.50
C ILE A 26 -17.93 27.18 1.88
N VAL A 27 -18.97 26.71 2.59
CA VAL A 27 -18.79 25.99 3.87
C VAL A 27 -18.11 24.63 3.66
N LEU A 28 -18.44 23.89 2.59
CA LEU A 28 -17.73 22.65 2.25
C LEU A 28 -16.25 22.89 1.93
N MET A 29 -15.93 23.95 1.17
CA MET A 29 -14.55 24.31 0.88
C MET A 29 -13.80 24.90 2.10
N ALA A 30 -14.51 25.55 3.03
CA ALA A 30 -13.93 26.03 4.28
C ALA A 30 -13.62 24.89 5.26
N LEU A 31 -14.47 23.83 5.30
CA LEU A 31 -14.20 22.61 6.08
C LEU A 31 -13.06 21.78 5.47
N ALA A 32 -12.97 21.72 4.14
CA ALA A 32 -11.81 21.14 3.47
C ALA A 32 -10.50 21.89 3.82
N LYS A 33 -10.55 23.23 3.97
CA LYS A 33 -9.40 24.02 4.43
C LYS A 33 -9.01 23.81 5.90
N ILE A 34 -9.94 23.44 6.76
CA ILE A 34 -9.66 23.17 8.19
C ILE A 34 -9.06 21.76 8.37
N GLY A 35 -9.41 20.79 7.52
CA GLY A 35 -8.79 19.46 7.51
C GLY A 35 -7.36 19.42 6.92
N LEU A 36 -7.00 20.40 6.10
CA LEU A 36 -5.70 20.46 5.40
C LEU A 36 -4.56 21.14 6.20
N ALA A 37 -4.77 21.48 7.47
CA ALA A 37 -3.81 22.29 8.24
C ALA A 37 -3.50 21.73 9.64
N GLN A 38 -3.22 20.44 9.75
CA GLN A 38 -2.31 19.93 10.79
C GLN A 38 -1.22 19.07 10.14
N VAL A 39 -0.46 19.67 9.24
CA VAL A 39 0.85 19.12 8.88
C VAL A 39 1.71 19.23 10.13
N ARG A 40 1.81 18.14 10.91
CA ARG A 40 2.85 18.04 11.93
C ARG A 40 4.19 18.09 11.20
N GLU A 41 5.08 18.96 11.65
CA GLU A 41 6.46 18.96 11.19
C GLU A 41 7.10 17.67 11.73
N VAL A 42 7.14 16.62 10.89
CA VAL A 42 7.78 15.36 11.22
C VAL A 42 9.21 15.42 10.71
N SER A 43 10.18 15.52 11.62
CA SER A 43 11.58 15.27 11.29
C SER A 43 11.82 13.76 11.30
N ILE A 44 12.08 13.16 10.14
CA ILE A 44 12.49 11.76 10.05
C ILE A 44 13.94 11.68 10.55
N SER A 45 14.17 10.88 11.59
CA SER A 45 15.52 10.50 12.01
C SER A 45 15.80 9.08 11.55
N TYR A 46 17.00 8.86 11.04
CA TYR A 46 17.50 7.56 10.63
C TYR A 46 18.55 7.01 11.61
N ASP A 47 18.74 7.67 12.76
CA ASP A 47 19.65 7.22 13.79
C ASP A 47 19.24 5.82 14.29
N GLY A 48 20.17 4.87 14.26
CA GLY A 48 19.95 3.49 14.71
C GLY A 48 19.29 2.55 13.69
N VAL A 49 19.00 3.01 12.46
CA VAL A 49 18.54 2.12 11.39
C VAL A 49 19.69 1.21 10.95
N HIS A 50 19.54 -0.11 11.14
CA HIS A 50 20.58 -1.09 10.80
C HIS A 50 20.92 -1.05 9.30
N GLY A 51 22.21 -0.86 8.97
CA GLY A 51 22.68 -0.68 7.59
C GLY A 51 22.66 0.77 7.09
N TYR A 52 22.18 1.70 7.92
CA TYR A 52 22.26 3.13 7.68
C TYR A 52 23.22 3.76 8.70
N ASP A 53 24.22 4.45 8.17
CA ASP A 53 25.15 5.26 8.95
C ASP A 53 25.26 6.60 8.23
N SER A 54 24.84 7.67 8.90
CA SER A 54 24.90 9.04 8.36
C SER A 54 26.35 9.49 8.10
N ALA A 55 27.34 8.79 8.65
CA ALA A 55 28.75 8.97 8.34
C ALA A 55 29.19 8.25 7.04
N LEU A 56 28.41 7.27 6.53
CA LEU A 56 28.73 6.52 5.30
C LEU A 56 28.26 7.23 4.01
N GLY A 57 27.37 8.22 4.08
CA GLY A 57 26.93 8.92 2.88
C GLY A 57 25.86 9.99 3.09
N GLN A 58 25.58 10.74 2.03
CA GLN A 58 24.52 11.76 2.01
C GLN A 58 23.13 11.09 2.04
N VAL A 59 22.25 11.61 2.89
CA VAL A 59 20.81 11.31 2.88
C VAL A 59 20.16 12.07 1.74
N LEU A 60 19.58 11.34 0.79
CA LEU A 60 18.91 11.92 -0.37
C LEU A 60 17.40 11.91 -0.10
N GLU A 61 16.93 12.98 0.54
CA GLU A 61 15.51 13.19 0.79
C GLU A 61 14.81 13.56 -0.52
N TRP A 62 13.85 12.76 -0.97
CA TRP A 62 13.15 12.99 -2.25
C TRP A 62 12.54 14.40 -2.33
N SER A 63 12.02 14.90 -1.21
CA SER A 63 11.47 16.26 -1.08
C SER A 63 12.50 17.38 -1.32
N SER A 64 13.79 17.08 -1.18
CA SER A 64 14.90 18.03 -1.34
C SER A 64 15.60 17.93 -2.70
N LEU A 65 15.28 16.90 -3.48
CA LEU A 65 15.93 16.61 -4.75
C LEU A 65 15.16 17.28 -5.90
N LYS A 66 15.87 18.07 -6.71
CA LYS A 66 15.33 18.62 -7.95
C LYS A 66 15.38 17.64 -9.12
N GLU A 67 16.24 16.63 -9.01
CA GLU A 67 16.49 15.60 -10.02
C GLU A 67 16.70 14.28 -9.29
N GLU A 68 16.30 13.18 -9.92
CA GLU A 68 16.46 11.84 -9.34
C GLU A 68 17.93 11.54 -9.04
N PRO A 69 18.26 11.04 -7.85
CA PRO A 69 19.63 10.75 -7.49
C PRO A 69 20.17 9.60 -8.36
N ARG A 70 21.32 9.82 -8.99
CA ARG A 70 22.03 8.76 -9.72
C ARG A 70 22.69 7.82 -8.72
N VAL A 71 21.94 6.82 -8.27
CA VAL A 71 22.47 5.74 -7.43
C VAL A 71 23.37 4.86 -8.30
N ARG A 72 24.67 4.79 -7.97
CA ARG A 72 25.54 3.77 -8.56
C ARG A 72 25.09 2.42 -8.02
N SER A 73 24.76 1.48 -8.91
CA SER A 73 24.54 0.08 -8.52
C SER A 73 25.75 -0.38 -7.69
N SER A 74 25.53 -0.62 -6.40
CA SER A 74 26.48 -1.32 -5.55
C SER A 74 26.26 -2.81 -5.71
N ASP A 75 27.35 -3.51 -6.02
CA ASP A 75 27.46 -4.96 -6.16
C ASP A 75 26.59 -5.64 -7.23
N LYS A 76 27.10 -6.78 -7.73
CA LYS A 76 26.29 -7.69 -8.53
C LYS A 76 25.21 -8.26 -7.61
N PRO A 77 23.91 -8.01 -7.86
CA PRO A 77 22.87 -8.62 -7.04
C PRO A 77 23.00 -10.14 -7.10
N PRO A 78 22.58 -10.87 -6.05
CA PRO A 78 22.58 -12.33 -6.09
C PRO A 78 21.88 -12.80 -7.37
N GLU A 79 22.48 -13.78 -8.05
CA GLU A 79 21.98 -14.24 -9.34
C GLU A 79 20.51 -14.64 -9.27
N GLY A 80 19.72 -14.17 -10.24
CA GLY A 80 18.30 -14.47 -10.36
C GLY A 80 17.37 -13.61 -9.50
N LEU A 81 17.89 -12.81 -8.55
CA LEU A 81 17.09 -11.87 -7.76
C LEU A 81 16.41 -10.83 -8.67
N ARG A 82 15.11 -10.62 -8.45
CA ARG A 82 14.27 -9.68 -9.18
C ARG A 82 13.44 -8.87 -8.20
N LEU A 83 13.38 -7.57 -8.44
CA LEU A 83 12.42 -6.65 -7.84
C LEU A 83 11.79 -5.85 -8.98
N ARG A 84 10.46 -5.90 -9.09
CA ARG A 84 9.71 -5.18 -10.11
C ARG A 84 8.60 -4.39 -9.45
N TRP A 85 8.60 -3.08 -9.69
CA TRP A 85 7.49 -2.23 -9.30
C TRP A 85 6.36 -2.36 -10.32
N LEU A 86 5.17 -2.73 -9.85
CA LEU A 86 3.95 -2.85 -10.65
C LEU A 86 3.25 -1.48 -10.78
N GLY A 87 3.67 -0.51 -9.98
CA GLY A 87 3.09 0.82 -9.82
C GLY A 87 2.18 0.91 -8.60
N THR A 88 1.83 2.14 -8.20
CA THR A 88 1.12 2.41 -6.93
C THR A 88 1.88 1.74 -5.77
N SER A 89 1.23 0.88 -4.99
CA SER A 89 1.80 0.12 -3.87
C SER A 89 2.38 -1.24 -4.28
N GLY A 90 2.18 -1.67 -5.53
CA GLY A 90 2.42 -3.05 -5.95
C GLY A 90 3.86 -3.39 -6.33
N PHE A 91 4.35 -4.52 -5.83
CA PHE A 91 5.68 -5.06 -6.14
C PHE A 91 5.65 -6.58 -6.39
N GLU A 92 6.54 -7.04 -7.28
CA GLU A 92 6.98 -8.44 -7.38
C GLU A 92 8.42 -8.51 -6.85
N LEU A 93 8.66 -9.38 -5.87
CA LEU A 93 9.99 -9.75 -5.39
C LEU A 93 10.18 -11.25 -5.61
N GLY A 94 11.33 -11.67 -6.13
CA GLY A 94 11.56 -13.10 -6.32
C GLY A 94 12.96 -13.45 -6.79
N ASP A 95 13.18 -14.75 -6.94
CA ASP A 95 14.39 -15.33 -7.53
C ASP A 95 14.01 -16.39 -8.59
N ASN A 96 14.94 -17.20 -9.07
CA ASN A 96 14.63 -18.21 -10.10
C ASN A 96 13.63 -19.29 -9.63
N LYS A 97 13.28 -19.35 -8.34
CA LYS A 97 12.44 -20.39 -7.74
C LYS A 97 11.20 -19.85 -7.05
N THR A 98 11.28 -18.65 -6.48
CA THR A 98 10.27 -18.08 -5.59
C THR A 98 9.74 -16.76 -6.15
N THR A 99 8.44 -16.53 -6.08
CA THR A 99 7.81 -15.23 -6.36
C THR A 99 6.87 -14.82 -5.24
N ILE A 100 7.09 -13.62 -4.70
CA ILE A 100 6.26 -12.98 -3.68
C ILE A 100 5.68 -11.70 -4.28
N LEU A 101 4.36 -11.56 -4.24
CA LEU A 101 3.68 -10.33 -4.62
C LEU A 101 3.34 -9.53 -3.36
N ILE A 102 3.54 -8.22 -3.42
CA ILE A 102 3.18 -7.27 -2.36
C ILE A 102 2.19 -6.29 -2.97
N ASP A 103 1.01 -6.15 -2.37
CA ASP A 103 -0.07 -5.23 -2.79
C ASP A 103 -0.30 -5.17 -4.33
N PRO A 104 -0.52 -6.31 -5.01
CA PRO A 104 -0.48 -6.35 -6.47
C PRO A 104 -1.71 -5.64 -7.10
N PHE A 105 -1.64 -4.32 -7.26
CA PHE A 105 -2.71 -3.48 -7.80
C PHE A 105 -2.32 -2.79 -9.12
N VAL A 106 -3.07 -3.07 -10.19
CA VAL A 106 -2.84 -2.57 -11.56
C VAL A 106 -4.10 -2.05 -12.26
N SER A 107 -5.32 -2.37 -11.79
CA SER A 107 -6.58 -2.00 -12.45
C SER A 107 -6.84 -0.49 -12.54
N ARG A 108 -6.45 0.28 -11.51
CA ARG A 108 -6.48 1.76 -11.48
C ARG A 108 -7.75 2.39 -12.07
N PRO A 109 -8.95 2.02 -11.58
CA PRO A 109 -10.20 2.60 -12.06
C PRO A 109 -10.22 4.12 -11.83
N SER A 110 -10.79 4.86 -12.78
CA SER A 110 -10.95 6.32 -12.65
C SER A 110 -11.99 6.64 -11.57
N ILE A 111 -11.56 7.35 -10.51
CA ILE A 111 -12.42 7.73 -9.36
C ILE A 111 -13.24 8.99 -9.69
N SER A 112 -13.93 9.00 -10.83
CA SER A 112 -14.83 10.12 -11.20
C SER A 112 -16.15 10.10 -10.42
N ASN A 113 -16.56 8.93 -9.94
CA ASN A 113 -17.71 8.74 -9.05
C ASN A 113 -17.38 7.68 -7.99
N PRO A 114 -17.21 8.05 -6.70
CA PRO A 114 -16.83 7.10 -5.66
C PRO A 114 -17.94 6.10 -5.29
N LEU A 115 -19.19 6.35 -5.71
CA LEU A 115 -20.33 5.44 -5.56
C LEU A 115 -20.45 4.43 -6.71
N ALA A 116 -19.66 4.59 -7.79
CA ALA A 116 -19.65 3.62 -8.86
C ALA A 116 -18.94 2.33 -8.41
N PRO A 117 -19.43 1.15 -8.82
CA PRO A 117 -18.72 -0.09 -8.56
C PRO A 117 -17.33 -0.06 -9.23
N LEU A 118 -16.31 -0.44 -8.46
CA LEU A 118 -14.96 -0.64 -8.94
C LEU A 118 -14.86 -2.03 -9.55
N ILE A 119 -14.44 -2.09 -10.81
CA ILE A 119 -14.33 -3.32 -11.58
C ILE A 119 -12.85 -3.65 -11.79
N ILE A 120 -12.46 -4.87 -11.46
CA ILE A 120 -11.11 -5.39 -11.73
C ILE A 120 -10.91 -5.39 -13.25
N ASP A 121 -9.86 -4.72 -13.71
CA ASP A 121 -9.41 -4.78 -15.10
C ASP A 121 -8.61 -6.07 -15.30
N THR A 122 -9.33 -7.12 -15.71
CA THR A 122 -8.74 -8.43 -16.03
C THR A 122 -7.60 -8.32 -17.04
N THR A 123 -7.69 -7.40 -18.01
CA THR A 123 -6.64 -7.23 -19.03
C THR A 123 -5.37 -6.66 -18.39
N ALA A 124 -5.52 -5.67 -17.51
CA ALA A 124 -4.40 -5.11 -16.77
C ALA A 124 -3.72 -6.17 -15.89
N VAL A 125 -4.49 -6.98 -15.15
CA VAL A 125 -3.94 -8.08 -14.34
C VAL A 125 -3.19 -9.10 -15.19
N ASP A 126 -3.80 -9.56 -16.29
CA ASP A 126 -3.20 -10.56 -17.18
C ASP A 126 -1.91 -10.04 -17.84
N GLU A 127 -1.92 -8.81 -18.38
CA GLU A 127 -0.79 -8.25 -19.14
C GLU A 127 0.32 -7.66 -18.26
N LEU A 128 -0.01 -7.11 -17.08
CA LEU A 128 0.96 -6.41 -16.24
C LEU A 128 1.50 -7.27 -15.08
N ILE A 129 0.79 -8.32 -14.68
CA ILE A 129 1.23 -9.23 -13.60
C ILE A 129 1.54 -10.61 -14.17
N LEU A 130 0.53 -11.31 -14.70
CA LEU A 130 0.63 -12.75 -14.95
C LEU A 130 1.52 -13.09 -16.15
N LYS A 131 1.34 -12.42 -17.29
CA LYS A 131 2.14 -12.68 -18.50
C LYS A 131 3.63 -12.37 -18.30
N PRO A 132 4.05 -11.27 -17.66
CA PRO A 132 5.46 -11.04 -17.31
C PRO A 132 6.05 -12.06 -16.33
N MET A 133 5.21 -12.74 -15.54
CA MET A 133 5.65 -13.83 -14.67
C MET A 133 5.99 -15.11 -15.46
N GLY A 134 5.33 -15.34 -16.59
CA GLY A 134 5.51 -16.56 -17.38
C GLY A 134 5.08 -17.79 -16.57
N ASP A 135 5.88 -18.85 -16.60
CA ASP A 135 5.56 -20.13 -15.93
C ASP A 135 5.92 -20.14 -14.44
N ARG A 136 6.27 -18.99 -13.84
CA ARG A 136 6.62 -18.89 -12.43
C ARG A 136 5.37 -18.96 -11.55
N ASN A 137 5.47 -19.71 -10.46
CA ASN A 137 4.44 -19.75 -9.42
C ASN A 137 4.54 -18.51 -8.50
N VAL A 138 3.39 -18.05 -7.98
CA VAL A 138 3.31 -17.09 -6.87
C VAL A 138 3.26 -17.86 -5.56
N ASP A 139 4.27 -17.74 -4.71
CA ASP A 139 4.34 -18.46 -3.43
C ASP A 139 3.60 -17.75 -2.31
N ALA A 140 3.58 -16.42 -2.34
CA ALA A 140 2.85 -15.60 -1.37
C ALA A 140 2.31 -14.31 -2.00
N ILE A 141 1.15 -13.88 -1.52
CA ILE A 141 0.58 -12.56 -1.77
C ILE A 141 0.46 -11.87 -0.42
N LEU A 142 1.22 -10.80 -0.24
CA LEU A 142 1.30 -10.03 0.99
C LEU A 142 0.50 -8.73 0.80
N VAL A 143 -0.53 -8.52 1.59
CA VAL A 143 -1.38 -7.33 1.54
C VAL A 143 -1.13 -6.49 2.78
N SER A 144 -0.77 -5.22 2.61
CA SER A 144 -0.44 -4.32 3.70
C SER A 144 -1.68 -3.83 4.43
N HIS A 145 -2.76 -3.52 3.71
CA HIS A 145 -4.08 -3.22 4.25
C HIS A 145 -5.16 -3.28 3.16
N ALA A 146 -6.44 -3.30 3.57
CA ALA A 146 -7.56 -3.56 2.67
C ALA A 146 -8.13 -2.35 1.91
N HIS A 147 -7.33 -1.32 1.63
CA HIS A 147 -7.75 -0.26 0.69
C HIS A 147 -7.67 -0.72 -0.77
N ALA A 148 -8.51 -0.15 -1.62
CA ALA A 148 -8.68 -0.57 -3.01
C ALA A 148 -7.36 -0.59 -3.79
N ASP A 149 -6.53 0.42 -3.58
CA ASP A 149 -5.23 0.58 -4.23
C ASP A 149 -4.15 -0.41 -3.75
N HIS A 150 -4.48 -1.31 -2.82
CA HIS A 150 -3.62 -2.41 -2.37
C HIS A 150 -4.23 -3.78 -2.66
N VAL A 151 -5.53 -3.95 -2.40
CA VAL A 151 -6.17 -5.27 -2.35
C VAL A 151 -7.10 -5.58 -3.51
N MET A 152 -7.56 -4.58 -4.27
CA MET A 152 -8.67 -4.76 -5.24
C MET A 152 -8.44 -5.88 -6.26
N ASP A 153 -7.20 -6.04 -6.74
CA ASP A 153 -6.87 -7.04 -7.76
C ASP A 153 -6.46 -8.41 -7.17
N VAL A 154 -6.25 -8.47 -5.85
CA VAL A 154 -5.80 -9.69 -5.14
C VAL A 154 -6.71 -10.89 -5.38
N PRO A 155 -8.06 -10.80 -5.36
CA PRO A 155 -8.92 -11.94 -5.66
C PRO A 155 -8.64 -12.55 -7.04
N LEU A 156 -8.51 -11.71 -8.07
CA LEU A 156 -8.23 -12.20 -9.43
C LEU A 156 -6.81 -12.78 -9.54
N VAL A 157 -5.80 -12.07 -9.00
CA VAL A 157 -4.41 -12.54 -9.01
C VAL A 157 -4.30 -13.90 -8.29
N LEU A 158 -4.92 -14.05 -7.12
CA LEU A 158 -4.93 -15.28 -6.34
C LEU A 158 -5.63 -16.42 -7.08
N SER A 159 -6.79 -16.15 -7.67
CA SER A 159 -7.53 -17.13 -8.48
C SER A 159 -6.71 -17.63 -9.65
N ARG A 160 -6.04 -16.74 -10.38
CA ARG A 160 -5.22 -17.07 -11.55
C ARG A 160 -3.90 -17.77 -11.19
N SER A 161 -3.37 -17.50 -10.00
CA SER A 161 -2.11 -18.08 -9.52
C SER A 161 -2.28 -19.40 -8.77
N THR A 162 -3.52 -19.82 -8.53
CA THR A 162 -3.84 -21.09 -7.87
C THR A 162 -4.04 -22.19 -8.91
N THR A 163 -3.36 -23.31 -8.70
CA THR A 163 -3.44 -24.54 -9.50
C THR A 163 -3.73 -25.73 -8.58
N THR A 164 -3.94 -26.92 -9.14
CA THR A 164 -4.13 -28.16 -8.37
C THR A 164 -2.96 -28.45 -7.43
N ASP A 165 -1.74 -28.17 -7.88
CA ASP A 165 -0.51 -28.56 -7.18
C ASP A 165 0.13 -27.40 -6.39
N HIS A 166 -0.33 -26.16 -6.62
CA HIS A 166 0.26 -24.96 -6.04
C HIS A 166 -0.80 -23.91 -5.71
N SER A 167 -0.78 -23.36 -4.50
CA SER A 167 -1.65 -22.26 -4.08
C SER A 167 -0.83 -21.25 -3.26
N PRO A 168 -0.86 -19.96 -3.61
CA PRO A 168 -0.16 -18.92 -2.86
C PRO A 168 -0.66 -18.83 -1.41
N LEU A 169 0.24 -18.52 -0.47
CA LEU A 169 -0.19 -18.06 0.85
C LEU A 169 -0.66 -16.60 0.76
N LEU A 170 -1.92 -16.35 1.07
CA LEU A 170 -2.43 -14.99 1.26
C LEU A 170 -2.14 -14.52 2.70
N VAL A 171 -1.45 -13.40 2.84
CA VAL A 171 -1.09 -12.80 4.12
C VAL A 171 -1.67 -11.40 4.17
N GLY A 172 -2.40 -11.08 5.24
CA GLY A 172 -3.03 -9.78 5.39
C GLY A 172 -3.89 -9.69 6.64
N ASP A 173 -4.55 -8.55 6.79
CA ASP A 173 -5.50 -8.31 7.88
C ASP A 173 -6.83 -9.08 7.67
N PRO A 174 -7.74 -9.10 8.67
CA PRO A 174 -9.05 -9.73 8.52
C PRO A 174 -9.90 -9.21 7.37
N ASN A 175 -9.83 -7.91 7.04
CA ASN A 175 -10.59 -7.34 5.92
C ASN A 175 -10.07 -7.84 4.57
N THR A 176 -8.75 -8.03 4.44
CA THR A 176 -8.14 -8.65 3.25
C THR A 176 -8.72 -10.04 3.02
N VAL A 177 -8.78 -10.86 4.07
CA VAL A 177 -9.31 -12.23 3.99
C VAL A 177 -10.80 -12.22 3.67
N ALA A 178 -11.59 -11.42 4.40
CA ALA A 178 -13.03 -11.28 4.16
C ALA A 178 -13.33 -10.82 2.73
N LEU A 179 -12.55 -9.89 2.20
CA LEU A 179 -12.67 -9.42 0.83
C LEU A 179 -12.42 -10.56 -0.16
N VAL A 180 -11.34 -11.34 -0.01
CA VAL A 180 -11.07 -12.47 -0.92
C VAL A 180 -12.17 -13.54 -0.83
N GLU A 181 -12.63 -13.85 0.37
CA GLU A 181 -13.72 -14.82 0.59
C GLU A 181 -15.04 -14.36 -0.01
N SER A 182 -15.30 -13.05 -0.07
CA SER A 182 -16.51 -12.48 -0.70
C SER A 182 -16.60 -12.77 -2.21
N TYR A 183 -15.46 -13.05 -2.86
CA TYR A 183 -15.37 -13.52 -4.25
C TYR A 183 -15.53 -15.05 -4.39
N HIS A 184 -15.92 -15.75 -3.30
CA HIS A 184 -16.05 -17.22 -3.24
C HIS A 184 -14.74 -17.97 -3.49
N LEU A 185 -13.61 -17.36 -3.18
CA LEU A 185 -12.30 -17.98 -3.28
C LEU A 185 -11.91 -18.61 -1.94
N SER A 186 -11.38 -19.83 -1.98
CA SER A 186 -10.72 -20.47 -0.85
C SER A 186 -9.21 -20.35 -1.03
N ALA A 187 -8.52 -19.88 -0.01
CA ALA A 187 -7.08 -19.66 -0.03
C ALA A 187 -6.45 -20.18 1.25
N LYS A 188 -5.18 -20.58 1.17
CA LYS A 188 -4.36 -20.69 2.38
C LYS A 188 -4.10 -19.28 2.87
N THR A 189 -4.54 -18.97 4.09
CA THR A 189 -4.41 -17.63 4.67
C THR A 189 -3.54 -17.62 5.91
N ARG A 190 -2.83 -16.51 6.10
CA ARG A 190 -2.19 -16.12 7.36
C ARG A 190 -2.77 -14.77 7.77
N LEU A 191 -3.76 -14.80 8.64
CA LEU A 191 -4.48 -13.63 9.14
C LEU A 191 -3.65 -12.91 10.22
N LEU A 192 -3.53 -11.59 10.07
CA LEU A 192 -2.75 -10.70 10.93
C LEU A 192 -3.65 -9.62 11.54
N ALA A 193 -4.32 -9.95 12.65
CA ALA A 193 -5.19 -9.01 13.36
C ALA A 193 -4.41 -8.07 14.31
N PHE A 194 -3.17 -8.44 14.67
CA PHE A 194 -2.33 -7.74 15.66
C PHE A 194 -3.07 -7.46 16.98
N ASP A 195 -3.82 -8.46 17.46
CA ASP A 195 -4.47 -8.46 18.77
C ASP A 195 -3.45 -8.64 19.92
N ASP A 196 -3.90 -8.40 21.16
CA ASP A 196 -3.19 -8.75 22.40
C ASP A 196 -1.76 -8.19 22.53
N GLY A 197 -1.49 -7.03 21.95
CA GLY A 197 -0.19 -6.36 22.02
C GLY A 197 0.89 -7.00 21.13
N VAL A 198 0.52 -7.94 20.27
CA VAL A 198 1.44 -8.45 19.25
C VAL A 198 1.70 -7.35 18.23
N VAL A 199 2.97 -7.08 17.97
CA VAL A 199 3.41 -6.07 16.97
C VAL A 199 4.27 -6.67 15.87
N HIS A 200 4.65 -7.95 15.97
CA HIS A 200 5.55 -8.61 15.04
C HIS A 200 5.21 -10.09 14.90
N TYR A 201 5.18 -10.58 13.66
CA TYR A 201 5.00 -11.98 13.31
C TYR A 201 6.08 -12.45 12.34
N LEU A 202 6.68 -13.61 12.63
CA LEU A 202 7.32 -14.41 11.58
C LEU A 202 6.22 -15.08 10.75
N ILE A 203 6.21 -14.79 9.45
CA ILE A 203 5.23 -15.37 8.51
C ILE A 203 5.71 -16.73 8.02
N GLY A 204 6.98 -16.81 7.65
CA GLY A 204 7.60 -18.07 7.25
C GLY A 204 8.76 -17.91 6.28
N GLN A 205 9.20 -19.04 5.75
CA GLN A 205 10.28 -19.13 4.78
C GLN A 205 9.74 -19.65 3.44
N PHE A 206 10.06 -18.92 2.36
CA PHE A 206 9.69 -19.22 0.98
C PHE A 206 10.99 -19.34 0.18
N GLY A 207 11.49 -20.58 0.03
CA GLY A 207 12.83 -20.80 -0.51
C GLY A 207 13.90 -20.09 0.32
N ASP A 208 14.65 -19.19 -0.32
CA ASP A 208 15.70 -18.39 0.33
C ASP A 208 15.17 -17.08 0.96
N PHE A 209 13.87 -16.79 0.82
CA PHE A 209 13.22 -15.61 1.40
C PHE A 209 12.63 -15.92 2.76
N THR A 210 12.95 -15.10 3.76
CA THR A 210 12.26 -15.10 5.06
C THR A 210 11.35 -13.88 5.14
N VAL A 211 10.07 -14.08 5.46
CA VAL A 211 9.06 -13.03 5.53
C VAL A 211 8.62 -12.82 6.97
N GLU A 212 8.68 -11.57 7.40
CA GLU A 212 8.22 -11.07 8.69
C GLU A 212 7.19 -9.96 8.45
N ALA A 213 6.23 -9.80 9.36
CA ALA A 213 5.22 -8.77 9.33
C ALA A 213 5.21 -7.98 10.64
N VAL A 214 5.29 -6.66 10.55
CA VAL A 214 5.32 -5.74 11.70
C VAL A 214 4.12 -4.81 11.61
N ARG A 215 3.51 -4.51 12.76
CA ARG A 215 2.41 -3.55 12.85
C ARG A 215 2.89 -2.16 12.43
N SER A 216 2.17 -1.55 11.51
CA SER A 216 2.37 -0.17 11.06
C SER A 216 1.11 0.65 11.32
N LEU A 217 1.26 1.96 11.41
CA LEU A 217 0.14 2.87 11.32
C LEU A 217 -0.33 2.97 9.88
N HIS A 218 -1.65 2.95 9.69
CA HIS A 218 -2.26 3.33 8.43
C HIS A 218 -2.13 4.86 8.23
N PRO A 219 -1.76 5.34 7.03
CA PRO A 219 -1.58 6.77 6.80
C PRO A 219 -2.93 7.51 6.84
N GLN A 220 -2.99 8.63 7.55
CA GLN A 220 -4.22 9.39 7.87
C GLN A 220 -4.84 10.12 6.66
N TYR A 221 -5.19 9.42 5.59
CA TYR A 221 -5.88 9.98 4.41
C TYR A 221 -7.41 10.00 4.57
N ASP A 222 -7.89 9.67 5.75
CA ASP A 222 -9.29 9.34 6.00
C ASP A 222 -10.09 10.52 6.56
N PHE A 223 -10.32 11.52 5.71
CA PHE A 223 -10.82 12.82 6.14
C PHE A 223 -12.35 12.93 6.29
N LEU A 224 -13.12 11.82 6.27
CA LEU A 224 -14.58 11.85 6.39
C LEU A 224 -15.06 11.25 7.73
N PRO A 225 -15.18 12.06 8.80
CA PRO A 225 -15.43 11.58 10.18
C PRO A 225 -16.81 10.95 10.46
N TRP A 226 -17.77 11.01 9.53
CA TRP A 226 -19.12 10.43 9.72
C TRP A 226 -19.36 9.14 8.93
N ARG A 227 -18.38 8.68 8.16
CA ARG A 227 -18.45 7.44 7.38
C ARG A 227 -17.03 6.89 7.32
N GLY A 228 -16.74 6.09 8.34
CA GLY A 228 -15.38 5.78 8.75
C GLY A 228 -14.57 5.09 7.66
N PRO A 229 -13.27 5.37 7.58
CA PRO A 229 -12.30 4.63 6.75
C PRO A 229 -11.94 3.26 7.30
N GLU A 230 -12.62 2.85 8.36
CA GLU A 230 -12.34 1.66 9.14
C GLU A 230 -13.65 0.94 9.45
N GLY A 231 -13.60 -0.38 9.46
CA GLY A 231 -14.77 -1.22 9.69
C GLY A 231 -14.50 -2.65 9.25
N GLU A 232 -15.52 -3.48 9.28
CA GLU A 232 -15.47 -4.83 8.70
C GLU A 232 -15.98 -4.74 7.26
N ILE A 233 -15.35 -5.49 6.35
CA ILE A 233 -15.85 -5.61 4.97
C ILE A 233 -17.03 -6.58 4.97
N GLU A 234 -18.19 -6.08 4.53
CA GLU A 234 -19.43 -6.85 4.41
C GLU A 234 -19.93 -6.87 2.96
N GLY A 235 -20.69 -7.91 2.60
CA GLY A 235 -21.35 -8.01 1.30
C GLY A 235 -20.56 -8.78 0.24
N HIS A 236 -20.89 -8.52 -1.03
CA HIS A 236 -20.34 -9.20 -2.19
C HIS A 236 -19.95 -8.20 -3.28
N PRO A 237 -18.93 -8.50 -4.09
CA PRO A 237 -18.52 -7.65 -5.20
C PRO A 237 -19.63 -7.51 -6.26
N PRO A 238 -19.59 -6.44 -7.09
CA PRO A 238 -18.55 -5.43 -7.14
C PRO A 238 -18.69 -4.37 -6.03
N PHE A 239 -17.57 -4.09 -5.36
CA PHE A 239 -17.46 -3.09 -4.32
C PHE A 239 -17.30 -1.68 -4.89
N THR A 240 -17.83 -0.67 -4.22
CA THR A 240 -17.55 0.74 -4.46
C THR A 240 -16.27 1.16 -3.74
N GLY A 241 -15.75 2.36 -4.02
CA GLY A 241 -14.56 2.86 -3.33
C GLY A 241 -14.72 3.00 -1.81
N PHE A 242 -15.96 3.05 -1.32
CA PHE A 242 -16.25 3.17 0.12
C PHE A 242 -16.31 1.83 0.86
N ASP A 243 -16.36 0.70 0.15
CA ASP A 243 -16.46 -0.62 0.78
C ASP A 243 -15.07 -1.19 1.14
N TYR A 244 -13.99 -0.58 0.62
CA TYR A 244 -12.60 -0.91 0.94
C TYR A 244 -12.16 -0.19 2.21
N LEU A 245 -12.43 -0.81 3.36
CA LEU A 245 -12.19 -0.23 4.68
C LEU A 245 -10.89 -0.77 5.28
N SER A 246 -10.11 0.10 5.93
CA SER A 246 -8.99 -0.33 6.76
C SER A 246 -9.48 -1.17 7.96
N TYR A 247 -8.72 -2.19 8.34
CA TYR A 247 -9.04 -2.94 9.55
C TYR A 247 -8.48 -2.19 10.76
N ARG A 248 -9.33 -1.64 11.64
CA ARG A 248 -8.94 -0.98 12.91
C ARG A 248 -7.78 0.03 12.77
N ASN A 249 -7.70 0.73 11.65
CA ASN A 249 -6.64 1.71 11.36
C ASN A 249 -5.21 1.15 11.49
N ILE A 250 -5.03 -0.15 11.21
CA ILE A 250 -3.70 -0.78 11.11
C ILE A 250 -3.28 -0.91 9.65
N ALA A 251 -1.98 -0.77 9.42
CA ALA A 251 -1.32 -1.25 8.22
C ALA A 251 -0.24 -2.27 8.61
N ILE A 252 0.27 -3.01 7.64
CA ILE A 252 1.25 -4.06 7.85
C ILE A 252 2.51 -3.71 7.06
N ALA A 253 3.64 -3.64 7.77
CA ALA A 253 4.96 -3.55 7.16
C ALA A 253 5.50 -4.97 6.94
N TYR A 254 5.93 -5.29 5.72
CA TYR A 254 6.58 -6.57 5.43
C TYR A 254 8.09 -6.38 5.36
N ILE A 255 8.80 -7.16 6.18
CA ILE A 255 10.25 -7.24 6.17
C ILE A 255 10.62 -8.57 5.52
N ILE A 256 11.30 -8.51 4.38
CA ILE A 256 11.70 -9.69 3.61
C ILE A 256 13.21 -9.77 3.57
N SER A 257 13.77 -10.83 4.15
CA SER A 257 15.21 -11.08 4.17
C SER A 257 15.61 -12.11 3.12
N TYR A 258 16.68 -11.85 2.37
CA TYR A 258 17.21 -12.74 1.32
C TYR A 258 18.73 -12.63 1.22
N ARG A 259 19.45 -13.70 1.58
CA ARG A 259 20.93 -13.81 1.47
C ARG A 259 21.71 -12.59 2.00
N GLY A 260 21.29 -12.06 3.15
CA GLY A 260 21.91 -10.89 3.79
C GLY A 260 21.34 -9.54 3.36
N LEU A 261 20.49 -9.50 2.32
CA LEU A 261 19.68 -8.33 1.97
C LEU A 261 18.38 -8.31 2.79
N LYS A 262 17.86 -7.11 3.05
CA LYS A 262 16.57 -6.90 3.70
C LYS A 262 15.77 -5.86 2.91
N PHE A 263 14.56 -6.24 2.49
CA PHE A 263 13.59 -5.39 1.82
C PHE A 263 12.50 -5.04 2.81
N VAL A 264 12.13 -3.77 2.90
CA VAL A 264 11.06 -3.30 3.78
C VAL A 264 10.00 -2.63 2.91
N PHE A 265 8.82 -3.24 2.87
CA PHE A 265 7.63 -2.68 2.23
C PHE A 265 6.71 -2.16 3.32
N CYS A 266 6.44 -0.86 3.29
CA CYS A 266 5.66 -0.21 4.32
C CYS A 266 4.93 1.00 3.75
N ASP A 267 3.64 1.08 4.03
CA ASP A 267 2.78 2.18 3.59
C ASP A 267 2.66 3.31 4.62
N GLY A 268 3.08 3.07 5.87
CA GLY A 268 3.04 4.07 6.94
C GLY A 268 4.21 3.98 7.91
N ALA A 269 4.10 4.60 9.09
CA ALA A 269 5.15 4.53 10.09
C ALA A 269 5.10 3.18 10.83
N ILE A 270 6.22 2.46 10.85
CA ILE A 270 6.36 1.22 11.64
C ILE A 270 6.28 1.56 13.13
N LEU A 271 5.41 0.87 13.87
CA LEU A 271 5.34 1.00 15.32
C LEU A 271 6.33 0.01 15.95
N GLN A 272 7.34 0.53 16.64
CA GLN A 272 8.24 -0.25 17.50
C GLN A 272 7.69 -0.35 18.92
#